data_AF-A0ABD2V9L6-F1
#
_entry.id   AF-A0ABD2V9L6-F1
#
_cell.length_a   1.000
_cell.length_b   1.000
_cell.length_c   1.000
_cell.angle_alpha   90.00
_cell.angle_beta   90.00
_cell.angle_gamma   90.00
#
_symmetry.space_group_name_H-M   'P 1'
#
loop_
_entity.id
_entity.type
_entity.pdbx_description
1 polymer ?
#
loop_
_entity_poly.entity_id
_entity_poly.type
_entity_poly.pdbx_seq_one_letter_code
_entity_poly.pdbx_strand_id
1 'polypeptide(L)'
;MTPRKKRTTPIKTYERRIRTQRQREEELENTNLKKSIEEEGEHEIDVSSTNVERDDRAVEEEQNDIAIPEKETSPIVELSPLSPSPDNFIAKSIRYANYNLESMIDRYPNLRGSLTVKSELRKFSKFRKILEEQKLVKFFRSSIFGNYLQLEGTRIRFQMSLVYQLLRRQIYCHRKEEIWINYSGMPICFGMKEFAIITGLNCHNEDVYDVENMSTKTKMRRKEILEVVGRSCKRNELIEHLQTKNLSKDVKKSLCLLYFLHSFLCPKDVNTNIPKKWILLSADRKAFSAYPWGRISYDITIKHLLKAVKTIDGKTTNLYGFPWAFMVNFILV
;
A
#
# COMPACT_ATOMS: atom_id res chain seq x y z
N MET A 1 29.80 56.10 -7.15
CA MET A 1 28.48 55.47 -7.44
C MET A 1 28.71 54.21 -8.26
N THR A 2 28.39 53.04 -7.71
CA THR A 2 28.46 51.73 -8.40
C THR A 2 27.10 51.04 -8.31
N PRO A 3 26.60 50.35 -9.37
CA PRO A 3 25.24 49.82 -9.38
C PRO A 3 25.14 48.49 -8.62
N ARG A 4 24.11 48.37 -7.77
CA ARG A 4 23.82 47.19 -6.94
C ARG A 4 23.23 46.07 -7.82
N LYS A 5 23.95 44.94 -7.97
CA LYS A 5 23.42 43.71 -8.61
C LYS A 5 22.20 43.17 -7.83
N LYS A 6 21.05 43.05 -8.50
CA LYS A 6 19.84 42.41 -7.95
C LYS A 6 20.09 40.91 -7.75
N ARG A 7 20.05 40.44 -6.50
CA ARG A 7 20.02 39.00 -6.15
C ARG A 7 18.62 38.44 -6.44
N THR A 8 18.53 37.44 -7.30
CA THR A 8 17.33 36.63 -7.51
C THR A 8 17.11 35.65 -6.36
N THR A 9 15.87 35.55 -5.88
CA THR A 9 15.47 34.75 -4.71
C THR A 9 15.42 33.24 -4.99
N PRO A 10 15.70 32.37 -3.99
CA PRO A 10 15.79 30.90 -4.15
C PRO A 10 14.53 30.21 -4.71
N ILE A 11 13.35 30.81 -4.52
CA ILE A 11 12.04 30.27 -4.92
C ILE A 11 11.93 30.18 -6.46
N LYS A 12 12.42 31.20 -7.18
CA LYS A 12 12.38 31.22 -8.65
C LYS A 12 13.29 30.15 -9.28
N THR A 13 14.34 29.75 -8.58
CA THR A 13 15.26 28.68 -9.00
C THR A 13 14.64 27.29 -8.79
N TYR A 14 13.84 27.10 -7.74
CA TYR A 14 13.13 25.86 -7.46
C TYR A 14 11.98 25.61 -8.45
N GLU A 15 11.15 26.62 -8.71
CA GLU A 15 10.06 26.52 -9.69
C GLU A 15 10.57 26.24 -11.11
N ARG A 16 11.73 26.80 -11.48
CA ARG A 16 12.40 26.47 -12.74
C ARG A 16 12.79 25.01 -12.81
N ARG A 17 13.34 24.43 -11.73
CA ARG A 17 13.72 23.01 -11.69
C ARG A 17 12.52 22.07 -11.80
N ILE A 18 11.42 22.39 -11.13
CA ILE A 18 10.16 21.62 -11.23
C ILE A 18 9.61 21.68 -12.67
N ARG A 19 9.62 22.86 -13.31
CA ARG A 19 9.15 22.99 -14.71
C ARG A 19 10.03 22.22 -15.70
N THR A 20 11.36 22.30 -15.55
CA THR A 20 12.29 21.55 -16.41
C THR A 20 12.16 20.04 -16.21
N GLN A 21 11.88 19.58 -14.99
CA GLN A 21 11.68 18.16 -14.72
C GLN A 21 10.37 17.64 -15.31
N ARG A 22 9.29 18.42 -15.21
CA ARG A 22 8.00 18.08 -15.83
C ARG A 22 8.08 18.01 -17.36
N GLN A 23 8.81 18.93 -18.00
CA GLN A 23 9.04 18.89 -19.45
C GLN A 23 9.83 17.65 -19.90
N ARG A 24 10.82 17.21 -19.12
CA ARG A 24 11.57 15.97 -19.42
C ARG A 24 10.73 14.70 -19.25
N GLU A 25 9.80 14.70 -18.29
CA GLU A 25 8.88 13.58 -18.07
C GLU A 25 7.85 13.49 -19.21
N GLU A 26 7.31 14.62 -19.67
CA GLU A 26 6.40 14.70 -20.83
C GLU A 26 7.11 14.30 -22.15
N GLU A 27 8.37 14.70 -22.36
CA GLU A 27 9.16 14.26 -23.52
C GLU A 27 9.44 12.75 -23.49
N LEU A 28 9.73 12.18 -22.33
CA LEU A 28 9.97 10.74 -22.19
C LEU A 28 8.69 9.92 -22.42
N GLU A 29 7.55 10.42 -21.94
CA GLU A 29 6.24 9.78 -22.13
C GLU A 29 5.82 9.80 -23.62
N ASN A 30 6.03 10.93 -24.30
CA ASN A 30 5.79 11.05 -25.74
C ASN A 30 6.73 10.17 -26.58
N THR A 31 7.99 10.01 -26.15
CA THR A 31 8.96 9.14 -26.84
C THR A 31 8.60 7.66 -26.66
N ASN A 32 8.12 7.27 -25.48
CA ASN A 32 7.64 5.91 -25.23
C ASN A 32 6.36 5.60 -26.01
N LEU A 33 5.42 6.56 -26.09
CA LEU A 33 4.19 6.39 -26.85
C LEU A 33 4.46 6.23 -28.36
N LYS A 34 5.43 6.98 -28.91
CA LYS A 34 5.85 6.79 -30.31
C LYS A 34 6.45 5.41 -30.58
N LYS A 35 7.26 4.89 -29.66
CA LYS A 35 7.83 3.53 -29.77
C LYS A 35 6.75 2.45 -29.72
N SER A 36 5.73 2.61 -28.86
CA SER A 36 4.61 1.66 -28.78
C SER A 36 3.76 1.65 -30.06
N ILE A 37 3.62 2.79 -30.74
CA ILE A 37 2.89 2.88 -32.02
C ILE A 37 3.70 2.27 -33.17
N GLU A 38 5.04 2.39 -33.16
CA GLU A 38 5.92 1.74 -34.14
C GLU A 38 5.97 0.20 -33.96
N GLU A 39 5.85 -0.31 -32.73
CA GLU A 39 5.82 -1.75 -32.45
C GLU A 39 4.48 -2.44 -32.81
N GLU A 40 3.37 -1.71 -32.92
CA GLU A 40 2.07 -2.27 -33.32
C GLU A 40 1.86 -2.32 -34.85
N GLY A 41 2.75 -1.73 -35.65
CA GLY A 41 2.64 -1.68 -37.12
C GLY A 41 3.23 -2.87 -37.89
N GLU A 42 3.93 -3.81 -37.23
CA GLU A 42 4.71 -4.86 -37.92
C GLU A 42 4.13 -6.29 -37.87
N HIS A 43 2.87 -6.48 -37.47
CA HIS A 43 2.23 -7.81 -37.49
C HIS A 43 0.88 -7.86 -38.21
N GLU A 44 0.93 -7.88 -39.55
CA GLU A 44 -0.10 -8.52 -40.38
C GLU A 44 0.56 -9.57 -41.29
N ILE A 45 0.30 -10.85 -41.02
CA ILE A 45 0.44 -11.96 -41.98
C ILE A 45 -0.77 -12.90 -41.82
N ASP A 46 -1.62 -12.89 -42.85
CA ASP A 46 -2.11 -14.01 -43.67
C ASP A 46 -2.42 -15.36 -42.98
N VAL A 47 -3.69 -15.78 -42.98
CA VAL A 47 -4.07 -17.19 -43.22
C VAL A 47 -5.45 -17.30 -43.89
N SER A 48 -5.42 -18.00 -45.02
CA SER A 48 -6.49 -18.52 -45.87
C SER A 48 -7.44 -19.56 -45.23
N SER A 49 -8.71 -19.51 -45.66
CA SER A 49 -9.60 -20.63 -46.06
C SER A 49 -10.00 -21.75 -45.06
N THR A 50 -11.30 -21.87 -44.77
CA THR A 50 -12.16 -22.97 -45.27
C THR A 50 -13.66 -22.65 -45.09
N ASN A 51 -14.46 -23.14 -46.05
CA ASN A 51 -15.88 -22.90 -46.30
C ASN A 51 -16.82 -23.51 -45.24
N VAL A 52 -18.08 -23.04 -45.17
CA VAL A 52 -19.30 -23.78 -45.58
C VAL A 52 -20.59 -22.98 -45.27
N GLU A 53 -21.41 -22.87 -46.32
CA GLU A 53 -22.88 -22.70 -46.43
C GLU A 53 -23.61 -21.37 -46.15
N ARG A 54 -24.40 -21.03 -47.18
CA ARG A 54 -25.38 -19.94 -47.32
C ARG A 54 -26.69 -20.35 -46.65
N ASP A 55 -27.44 -19.37 -46.15
CA ASP A 55 -28.87 -19.33 -46.43
C ASP A 55 -29.40 -17.88 -46.43
N ASP A 56 -30.35 -17.66 -47.33
CA ASP A 56 -30.89 -16.37 -47.75
C ASP A 56 -31.93 -15.81 -46.78
N ARG A 57 -32.03 -14.46 -46.68
CA ARG A 57 -33.28 -13.69 -46.92
C ARG A 57 -33.14 -12.21 -46.52
N ALA A 58 -33.47 -11.37 -47.49
CA ALA A 58 -33.73 -9.94 -47.40
C ALA A 58 -35.01 -9.62 -46.62
N VAL A 59 -35.10 -8.42 -46.03
CA VAL A 59 -36.19 -7.45 -46.24
C VAL A 59 -35.62 -6.03 -46.05
N GLU A 60 -35.97 -5.18 -47.00
CA GLU A 60 -35.63 -3.79 -47.25
C GLU A 60 -36.38 -2.77 -46.37
N GLU A 61 -35.85 -1.53 -46.42
CA GLU A 61 -36.55 -0.22 -46.41
C GLU A 61 -37.28 0.23 -45.12
N GLU A 62 -37.30 1.51 -44.74
CA GLU A 62 -37.43 2.70 -45.58
C GLU A 62 -36.97 3.99 -44.84
N GLN A 63 -36.38 4.90 -45.60
CA GLN A 63 -36.04 6.29 -45.29
C GLN A 63 -37.31 7.18 -45.29
N ASN A 64 -37.30 8.31 -44.58
CA ASN A 64 -37.55 9.62 -45.23
C ASN A 64 -37.35 10.84 -44.31
N ASP A 65 -36.70 11.83 -44.90
CA ASP A 65 -36.36 13.16 -44.40
C ASP A 65 -37.50 14.20 -44.61
N ILE A 66 -37.32 15.40 -44.03
CA ILE A 66 -37.38 16.74 -44.67
C ILE A 66 -38.14 17.85 -43.88
N ALA A 67 -37.37 18.93 -43.63
CA ALA A 67 -37.66 20.39 -43.61
C ALA A 67 -38.17 21.17 -42.38
N ILE A 68 -37.49 22.31 -42.18
CA ILE A 68 -37.70 23.48 -41.30
C ILE A 68 -38.52 24.56 -42.06
N PRO A 69 -39.22 25.49 -41.37
CA PRO A 69 -38.82 26.91 -41.51
C PRO A 69 -38.92 27.77 -40.21
N GLU A 70 -38.20 28.89 -40.23
CA GLU A 70 -38.00 29.90 -39.17
C GLU A 70 -39.20 30.84 -38.93
N LYS A 71 -39.41 31.34 -37.69
CA LYS A 71 -39.39 32.79 -37.34
C LYS A 71 -39.55 33.12 -35.84
N GLU A 72 -39.04 34.30 -35.50
CA GLU A 72 -38.70 34.93 -34.22
C GLU A 72 -39.86 35.23 -33.23
N THR A 73 -39.57 35.23 -31.92
CA THR A 73 -39.79 36.33 -30.93
C THR A 73 -39.56 35.83 -29.48
N SER A 74 -38.78 36.56 -28.68
CA SER A 74 -38.54 36.33 -27.23
C SER A 74 -39.49 37.19 -26.37
N PRO A 75 -39.45 37.18 -25.01
CA PRO A 75 -39.11 36.13 -24.03
C PRO A 75 -40.18 36.03 -22.90
N ILE A 76 -40.45 34.84 -22.35
CA ILE A 76 -41.16 34.72 -21.04
C ILE A 76 -40.49 33.64 -20.18
N VAL A 77 -40.16 34.05 -18.97
CA VAL A 77 -39.64 33.27 -17.85
C VAL A 77 -40.69 32.23 -17.44
N GLU A 78 -40.34 30.94 -17.52
CA GLU A 78 -41.13 29.88 -16.90
C GLU A 78 -40.20 28.90 -16.18
N LEU A 79 -40.35 28.87 -14.84
CA LEU A 79 -39.67 27.96 -13.94
C LEU A 79 -40.32 26.58 -14.04
N SER A 80 -39.55 25.55 -14.41
CA SER A 80 -39.84 24.15 -14.07
C SER A 80 -38.59 23.26 -14.26
N PRO A 81 -38.53 22.10 -13.56
CA PRO A 81 -37.34 21.66 -12.84
C PRO A 81 -36.38 20.86 -13.74
N LEU A 82 -35.13 21.33 -13.86
CA LEU A 82 -34.07 20.46 -14.36
C LEU A 82 -33.77 19.39 -13.31
N SER A 83 -33.96 18.15 -13.75
CA SER A 83 -33.48 16.92 -13.14
C SER A 83 -32.02 17.04 -12.68
N PRO A 84 -31.65 16.48 -11.50
CA PRO A 84 -30.28 16.52 -11.05
C PRO A 84 -29.43 15.62 -11.96
N SER A 85 -28.47 16.23 -12.66
CA SER A 85 -27.30 15.56 -13.23
C SER A 85 -26.55 14.78 -12.13
N PRO A 86 -25.97 13.59 -12.42
CA PRO A 86 -25.29 12.77 -11.42
C PRO A 86 -24.04 13.39 -10.78
N ASP A 87 -23.58 14.55 -11.25
CA ASP A 87 -22.26 15.09 -10.87
C ASP A 87 -22.28 16.19 -9.79
N ASN A 88 -23.44 16.51 -9.20
CA ASN A 88 -23.49 17.44 -8.07
C ASN A 88 -23.24 16.74 -6.73
N PHE A 89 -22.00 16.33 -6.47
CA PHE A 89 -21.56 15.96 -5.13
C PHE A 89 -21.08 17.20 -4.37
N ILE A 90 -21.68 17.47 -3.21
CA ILE A 90 -21.29 18.55 -2.29
C ILE A 90 -19.96 18.16 -1.63
N ALA A 91 -18.84 18.30 -2.34
CA ALA A 91 -17.53 18.22 -1.73
C ALA A 91 -17.23 19.55 -1.00
N LYS A 92 -17.11 19.53 0.33
CA LYS A 92 -16.58 20.68 1.07
C LYS A 92 -15.07 20.76 0.88
N SER A 93 -14.62 21.64 -0.02
CA SER A 93 -13.20 21.94 -0.18
C SER A 93 -12.67 22.72 1.03
N ILE A 94 -11.71 22.14 1.75
CA ILE A 94 -10.98 22.84 2.82
C ILE A 94 -9.57 23.12 2.29
N ARG A 95 -9.13 24.39 2.34
CA ARG A 95 -7.74 24.75 2.02
C ARG A 95 -6.89 24.65 3.29
N TYR A 96 -6.03 23.64 3.36
CA TYR A 96 -5.02 23.53 4.40
C TYR A 96 -3.66 23.36 3.72
N ALA A 97 -2.73 24.31 3.92
CA ALA A 97 -1.37 24.29 3.39
C ALA A 97 -1.25 23.75 1.94
N ASN A 98 -1.67 24.52 0.92
CA ASN A 98 -1.63 24.14 -0.51
C ASN A 98 -2.39 22.86 -0.93
N TYR A 99 -3.11 22.18 -0.04
CA TYR A 99 -3.94 21.03 -0.40
C TYR A 99 -5.41 21.43 -0.52
N ASN A 100 -6.04 21.02 -1.63
CA ASN A 100 -7.49 20.97 -1.77
C ASN A 100 -7.96 19.64 -1.15
N LEU A 101 -8.75 19.74 -0.09
CA LEU A 101 -9.22 18.59 0.68
C LEU A 101 -10.68 18.28 0.29
N GLU A 102 -10.94 17.10 -0.28
CA GLU A 102 -12.30 16.60 -0.56
C GLU A 102 -12.59 15.34 0.26
N SER A 103 -13.80 15.22 0.81
CA SER A 103 -14.19 14.10 1.66
C SER A 103 -14.66 12.89 0.83
N MET A 104 -14.29 11.67 1.26
CA MET A 104 -14.79 10.42 0.66
C MET A 104 -16.21 10.04 1.10
N ILE A 105 -16.77 10.71 2.11
CA ILE A 105 -18.11 10.42 2.63
C ILE A 105 -19.15 10.63 1.53
N ASP A 106 -18.98 11.71 0.77
CA ASP A 106 -19.88 12.11 -0.30
C ASP A 106 -19.76 11.19 -1.52
N ARG A 107 -18.56 10.64 -1.77
CA ARG A 107 -18.31 9.72 -2.89
C ARG A 107 -18.86 8.31 -2.67
N TYR A 108 -18.92 7.83 -1.43
CA TYR A 108 -19.32 6.46 -1.11
C TYR A 108 -20.24 6.40 0.12
N PRO A 109 -21.54 6.72 -0.04
CA PRO A 109 -22.49 6.76 1.08
C PRO A 109 -22.72 5.38 1.72
N ASN A 110 -22.55 4.29 0.96
CA ASN A 110 -22.83 2.92 1.38
C ASN A 110 -21.62 1.98 1.20
N LEU A 111 -20.58 2.14 2.03
CA LEU A 111 -19.59 1.07 2.15
C LEU A 111 -20.22 -0.08 2.97
N ARG A 112 -20.37 -1.27 2.37
CA ARG A 112 -21.00 -2.45 3.00
C ARG A 112 -20.04 -3.63 3.21
N GLY A 113 -18.75 -3.46 2.87
CA GLY A 113 -17.73 -4.51 2.97
C GLY A 113 -17.22 -4.74 4.39
N SER A 114 -16.87 -5.99 4.73
CA SER A 114 -16.20 -6.32 5.98
C SER A 114 -14.67 -6.30 5.81
N LEU A 115 -13.94 -6.12 6.91
CA LEU A 115 -12.48 -6.09 6.90
C LEU A 115 -11.93 -7.22 7.76
N THR A 116 -10.88 -7.88 7.28
CA THR A 116 -10.18 -8.94 8.03
C THR A 116 -8.72 -8.57 8.19
N VAL A 117 -8.28 -8.34 9.43
CA VAL A 117 -6.87 -8.04 9.72
C VAL A 117 -6.07 -9.34 9.76
N LYS A 118 -4.99 -9.39 8.96
CA LYS A 118 -4.09 -10.55 8.88
C LYS A 118 -2.95 -10.50 9.89
N SER A 119 -2.71 -9.34 10.50
CA SER A 119 -1.81 -9.19 11.65
C SER A 119 -2.50 -9.72 12.91
N GLU A 120 -2.33 -11.01 13.17
CA GLU A 120 -3.07 -11.72 14.21
C GLU A 120 -2.43 -11.55 15.60
N LEU A 121 -2.34 -10.32 16.13
CA LEU A 121 -1.79 -10.08 17.48
C LEU A 121 -2.48 -10.90 18.59
N ARG A 122 -3.72 -11.38 18.37
CA ARG A 122 -4.39 -12.34 19.27
C ARG A 122 -3.60 -13.64 19.47
N LYS A 123 -2.81 -14.05 18.48
CA LYS A 123 -1.94 -15.24 18.53
C LYS A 123 -0.58 -14.95 19.19
N PHE A 124 -0.34 -13.72 19.65
CA PHE A 124 0.93 -13.34 20.27
C PHE A 124 1.20 -14.09 21.58
N SER A 125 0.17 -14.44 22.35
CA SER A 125 0.30 -15.28 23.54
C SER A 125 0.90 -16.66 23.23
N LYS A 126 0.45 -17.30 22.14
CA LYS A 126 1.01 -18.57 21.65
C LYS A 126 2.48 -18.40 21.25
N PHE A 127 2.82 -17.31 20.56
CA PHE A 127 4.21 -17.00 20.21
C PHE A 127 5.08 -16.81 21.45
N ARG A 128 4.61 -16.08 22.46
CA ARG A 128 5.37 -15.90 23.71
C ARG A 128 5.60 -17.23 24.43
N LYS A 129 4.60 -18.11 24.50
CA LYS A 129 4.78 -19.45 25.07
C LYS A 129 5.91 -20.21 24.36
N ILE A 130 5.99 -20.13 23.03
CA ILE A 130 7.10 -20.69 22.25
C ILE A 130 8.43 -20.04 22.62
N LEU A 131 8.48 -18.72 22.82
CA LEU A 131 9.70 -18.03 23.26
C LEU A 131 10.18 -18.51 24.64
N GLU A 132 9.27 -18.76 25.56
CA GLU A 132 9.55 -19.27 26.91
C GLU A 132 10.10 -20.71 26.83
N GLU A 133 9.40 -21.60 26.13
CA GLU A 133 9.81 -23.00 25.91
C GLU A 133 11.20 -23.08 25.26
N GLN A 134 11.49 -22.22 24.29
CA GLN A 134 12.77 -22.18 23.58
C GLN A 134 13.85 -21.34 24.28
N LYS A 135 13.57 -20.76 25.46
CA LYS A 135 14.50 -19.89 26.22
C LYS A 135 14.99 -18.67 25.40
N LEU A 136 14.14 -18.12 24.53
CA LEU A 136 14.44 -17.01 23.63
C LEU A 136 13.94 -15.64 24.12
N VAL A 137 13.16 -15.59 25.21
CA VAL A 137 12.54 -14.34 25.71
C VAL A 137 13.55 -13.21 25.92
N LYS A 138 14.67 -13.47 26.61
CA LYS A 138 15.73 -12.47 26.84
C LYS A 138 16.34 -11.96 25.54
N PHE A 139 16.56 -12.85 24.58
CA PHE A 139 17.05 -12.47 23.26
C PHE A 139 16.05 -11.59 22.52
N PHE A 140 14.78 -12.02 22.44
CA PHE A 140 13.74 -11.31 21.71
C PHE A 140 13.50 -9.91 22.30
N ARG A 141 13.51 -9.78 23.63
CA ARG A 141 13.45 -8.49 24.33
C ARG A 141 14.58 -7.53 23.94
N SER A 142 15.77 -8.04 23.63
CA SER A 142 16.92 -7.25 23.17
C SER A 142 16.95 -6.98 21.67
N SER A 143 15.93 -7.41 20.92
CA SER A 143 15.82 -7.18 19.48
C SER A 143 15.02 -5.89 19.19
N ILE A 144 14.99 -5.48 17.92
CA ILE A 144 14.14 -4.37 17.45
C ILE A 144 12.64 -4.60 17.69
N PHE A 145 12.23 -5.84 17.95
CA PHE A 145 10.84 -6.19 18.24
C PHE A 145 10.55 -6.31 19.75
N GLY A 146 11.53 -6.02 20.61
CA GLY A 146 11.42 -6.24 22.06
C GLY A 146 10.24 -5.53 22.71
N ASN A 147 9.90 -4.33 22.24
CA ASN A 147 8.78 -3.53 22.76
C ASN A 147 7.42 -4.22 22.55
N TYR A 148 7.28 -5.07 21.53
CA TYR A 148 6.04 -5.80 21.26
C TYR A 148 5.73 -6.86 22.32
N LEU A 149 6.69 -7.27 23.15
CA LEU A 149 6.42 -8.14 24.30
C LEU A 149 5.48 -7.50 25.33
N GLN A 150 5.36 -6.17 25.34
CA GLN A 150 4.46 -5.44 26.24
C GLN A 150 2.98 -5.55 25.82
N LEU A 151 2.69 -6.01 24.60
CA LEU A 151 1.32 -6.19 24.08
C LEU A 151 0.59 -7.40 24.67
N GLU A 152 1.18 -8.05 25.66
CA GLU A 152 0.60 -9.19 26.35
C GLU A 152 -0.31 -8.77 27.49
N GLY A 153 -1.38 -9.54 27.73
CA GLY A 153 -2.34 -9.28 28.80
C GLY A 153 -3.29 -8.12 28.49
N THR A 154 -2.89 -7.21 27.61
CA THR A 154 -3.76 -6.21 27.03
C THR A 154 -4.82 -6.91 26.17
N ARG A 155 -6.10 -6.71 26.49
CA ARG A 155 -7.24 -7.17 25.68
C ARG A 155 -7.36 -6.31 24.41
N ILE A 156 -6.28 -6.19 23.63
CA ILE A 156 -6.27 -5.37 22.43
C ILE A 156 -7.15 -6.04 21.38
N ARG A 157 -8.29 -5.42 21.11
CA ARG A 157 -9.18 -5.80 20.03
C ARG A 157 -9.02 -4.79 18.91
N PHE A 158 -8.78 -5.30 17.70
CA PHE A 158 -8.81 -4.45 16.53
C PHE A 158 -10.23 -3.92 16.34
N GLN A 159 -10.41 -2.62 16.49
CA GLN A 159 -11.72 -1.97 16.33
C GLN A 159 -11.99 -1.73 14.85
N MET A 160 -12.52 -2.75 14.19
CA MET A 160 -12.73 -2.72 12.75
C MET A 160 -13.69 -1.60 12.33
N SER A 161 -14.76 -1.41 13.10
CA SER A 161 -15.76 -0.36 12.87
C SER A 161 -15.15 1.04 12.96
N LEU A 162 -14.21 1.26 13.88
CA LEU A 162 -13.50 2.53 14.02
C LEU A 162 -12.62 2.80 12.80
N VAL A 163 -11.75 1.85 12.44
CA VAL A 163 -10.87 1.97 11.27
C VAL A 163 -11.67 2.22 10.01
N TYR A 164 -12.78 1.51 9.85
CA TYR A 164 -13.67 1.70 8.72
C TYR A 164 -14.31 3.10 8.67
N GLN A 165 -14.84 3.58 9.80
CA GLN A 165 -15.43 4.93 9.88
C GLN A 165 -14.39 6.03 9.66
N LEU A 166 -13.15 5.84 10.10
CA LEU A 166 -12.05 6.75 9.82
C LEU A 166 -11.71 6.78 8.33
N LEU A 167 -11.62 5.61 7.69
CA LEU A 167 -11.37 5.50 6.26
C LEU A 167 -12.48 6.15 5.41
N ARG A 168 -13.74 6.15 5.85
CA ARG A 168 -14.84 6.90 5.20
C ARG A 168 -14.62 8.40 5.19
N ARG A 169 -13.93 8.92 6.21
CA ARG A 169 -13.62 10.34 6.36
C ARG A 169 -12.28 10.70 5.70
N GLN A 170 -11.76 9.82 4.84
CA GLN A 170 -10.53 10.08 4.12
C GLN A 170 -10.70 11.33 3.26
N ILE A 171 -9.66 12.14 3.29
CA ILE A 171 -9.51 13.33 2.48
C ILE A 171 -8.68 12.98 1.25
N TYR A 172 -9.14 13.41 0.08
CA TYR A 172 -8.38 13.28 -1.14
C TYR A 172 -7.07 14.09 -1.05
N CYS A 173 -5.95 13.43 -1.32
CA CYS A 173 -4.64 14.06 -1.40
C CYS A 173 -3.87 13.46 -2.59
N HIS A 174 -3.12 14.28 -3.30
CA HIS A 174 -2.31 13.85 -4.45
C HIS A 174 -1.11 12.97 -4.03
N ARG A 175 -0.76 12.96 -2.73
CA ARG A 175 0.28 12.10 -2.17
C ARG A 175 -0.27 10.69 -1.98
N LYS A 176 0.03 9.80 -2.92
CA LYS A 176 -0.48 8.41 -2.97
C LYS A 176 -0.03 7.54 -1.78
N GLU A 177 0.97 7.97 -1.02
CA GLU A 177 1.59 7.21 0.07
C GLU A 177 1.12 7.64 1.46
N GLU A 178 0.11 8.51 1.60
CA GLU A 178 -0.39 8.98 2.89
C GLU A 178 -1.92 8.83 2.97
N ILE A 179 -2.46 8.60 4.17
CA ILE A 179 -3.91 8.63 4.42
C ILE A 179 -4.22 9.85 5.26
N TRP A 180 -4.94 10.80 4.67
CA TRP A 180 -5.44 11.98 5.35
C TRP A 180 -6.89 11.76 5.77
N ILE A 181 -7.27 12.11 7.00
CA ILE A 181 -8.60 11.91 7.54
C ILE A 181 -9.12 13.20 8.15
N ASN A 182 -10.36 13.54 7.86
CA ASN A 182 -11.06 14.61 8.54
C ASN A 182 -11.61 14.10 9.88
N TYR A 183 -10.96 14.46 10.97
CA TYR A 183 -11.42 14.18 12.32
C TYR A 183 -11.98 15.46 12.94
N SER A 184 -13.31 15.58 12.98
CA SER A 184 -14.01 16.73 13.58
C SER A 184 -13.56 18.10 13.04
N GLY A 185 -13.27 18.19 11.73
CA GLY A 185 -12.79 19.42 11.08
C GLY A 185 -11.27 19.56 11.06
N MET A 186 -10.54 18.68 11.76
CA MET A 186 -9.08 18.67 11.77
C MET A 186 -8.53 17.60 10.81
N PRO A 187 -7.67 17.97 9.85
CA PRO A 187 -7.01 17.01 9.00
C PRO A 187 -5.89 16.30 9.77
N ILE A 188 -6.04 15.00 10.00
CA ILE A 188 -5.02 14.14 10.61
C ILE A 188 -4.40 13.28 9.51
N CYS A 189 -3.08 13.23 9.46
CA CYS A 189 -2.33 12.38 8.54
C CYS A 189 -1.90 11.08 9.23
N PHE A 190 -2.02 9.97 8.51
CA PHE A 190 -1.29 8.74 8.78
C PHE A 190 -0.30 8.51 7.64
N GLY A 191 0.94 8.90 7.91
CA GLY A 191 2.08 8.80 7.02
C GLY A 191 3.16 7.83 7.54
N MET A 192 4.26 7.72 6.78
CA MET A 192 5.42 6.91 7.16
C MET A 192 6.03 7.36 8.50
N LYS A 193 5.97 8.67 8.81
CA LYS A 193 6.49 9.23 10.06
C LYS A 193 5.69 8.75 11.27
N GLU A 194 4.36 8.83 11.19
CA GLU A 194 3.46 8.36 12.23
C GLU A 194 3.63 6.85 12.43
N PHE A 195 3.74 6.09 11.34
CA PHE A 195 4.03 4.66 11.40
C PHE A 195 5.36 4.36 12.10
N ALA A 196 6.42 5.07 11.77
CA ALA A 196 7.73 4.91 12.40
C ALA A 196 7.69 5.20 13.91
N ILE A 197 7.00 6.27 14.31
CA ILE A 197 6.84 6.64 15.72
C ILE A 197 6.07 5.56 16.48
N ILE A 198 4.94 5.09 15.94
CA ILE A 198 4.06 4.12 16.61
C ILE A 198 4.70 2.74 16.70
N THR A 199 5.40 2.31 15.66
CA THR A 199 6.01 0.97 15.62
C THR A 199 7.43 0.93 16.21
N GLY A 200 8.12 2.08 16.26
CA GLY A 200 9.53 2.16 16.60
C GLY A 200 10.46 1.48 15.59
N LEU A 201 9.97 1.18 14.38
CA LEU A 201 10.72 0.47 13.35
C LEU A 201 11.42 1.42 12.38
N ASN A 202 12.56 0.97 11.83
CA ASN A 202 13.26 1.72 10.79
C ASN A 202 12.38 1.83 9.52
N CYS A 203 12.10 3.07 9.13
CA CYS A 203 11.33 3.43 7.93
C CYS A 203 12.16 4.20 6.89
N HIS A 204 13.48 4.26 7.03
CA HIS A 204 14.37 4.85 6.04
C HIS A 204 14.39 4.03 4.74
N ASN A 205 15.02 4.55 3.69
CA ASN A 205 15.18 3.81 2.44
C ASN A 205 16.05 2.58 2.68
N GLU A 206 15.91 1.58 1.79
CA GLU A 206 16.77 0.41 1.86
C GLU A 206 18.20 0.82 1.50
N ASP A 207 19.09 0.81 2.49
CA ASP A 207 20.52 0.85 2.22
C ASP A 207 20.94 -0.45 1.54
N VAL A 208 21.85 -0.36 0.57
CA VAL A 208 22.38 -1.53 -0.12
C VAL A 208 23.08 -2.41 0.90
N TYR A 209 22.45 -3.55 1.22
CA TYR A 209 23.07 -4.54 2.10
C TYR A 209 24.20 -5.23 1.35
N ASP A 210 25.43 -4.95 1.76
CA ASP A 210 26.62 -5.59 1.21
C ASP A 210 26.67 -7.07 1.62
N VAL A 211 26.33 -7.94 0.66
CA VAL A 211 26.33 -9.39 0.81
C VAL A 211 27.75 -9.96 0.77
N GLU A 212 28.71 -9.25 0.18
CA GLU A 212 30.05 -9.75 -0.15
C GLU A 212 30.97 -9.68 1.08
N ASN A 213 30.86 -8.60 1.86
CA ASN A 213 31.69 -8.34 3.05
C ASN A 213 31.21 -9.00 4.36
N MET A 214 30.37 -10.04 4.27
CA MET A 214 29.87 -10.74 5.46
C MET A 214 30.92 -11.63 6.13
N SER A 215 30.88 -11.65 7.48
CA SER A 215 31.73 -12.54 8.27
C SER A 215 31.53 -14.03 7.93
N THR A 216 32.58 -14.84 8.09
CA THR A 216 32.52 -16.30 7.93
C THR A 216 31.44 -16.94 8.80
N LYS A 217 31.26 -16.45 10.04
CA LYS A 217 30.20 -16.88 10.95
C LYS A 217 28.79 -16.63 10.39
N THR A 218 28.57 -15.47 9.77
CA THR A 218 27.29 -15.14 9.11
C THR A 218 27.05 -16.08 7.91
N LYS A 219 28.08 -16.34 7.10
CA LYS A 219 28.00 -17.27 5.95
C LYS A 219 27.64 -18.70 6.40
N MET A 220 28.28 -19.21 7.45
CA MET A 220 27.96 -20.52 8.03
C MET A 220 26.52 -20.58 8.54
N ARG A 221 26.07 -19.54 9.26
CA ARG A 221 24.69 -19.48 9.77
C ARG A 221 23.66 -19.42 8.64
N ARG A 222 23.94 -18.72 7.54
CA ARG A 222 23.06 -18.74 6.35
C ARG A 222 22.90 -20.16 5.82
N LYS A 223 23.99 -20.91 5.72
CA LYS A 223 23.95 -22.31 5.28
C LYS A 223 23.10 -23.16 6.21
N GLU A 224 23.33 -23.07 7.52
CA GLU A 224 22.58 -23.80 8.54
C GLU A 224 21.07 -23.47 8.49
N ILE A 225 20.70 -22.18 8.35
CA ILE A 225 19.29 -21.78 8.19
C ILE A 225 18.69 -22.41 6.94
N LEU A 226 19.39 -22.37 5.80
CA LEU A 226 18.91 -22.95 4.54
C LEU A 226 18.75 -24.47 4.60
N GLU A 227 19.63 -25.18 5.33
CA GLU A 227 19.52 -26.62 5.55
C GLU A 227 18.26 -26.96 6.37
N VAL A 228 17.87 -26.09 7.30
CA VAL A 228 16.69 -26.27 8.15
C VAL A 228 15.39 -25.93 7.44
N VAL A 229 15.33 -24.76 6.77
CA VAL A 229 14.10 -24.24 6.16
C VAL A 229 13.92 -24.69 4.71
N GLY A 230 14.94 -25.29 4.10
CA GLY A 230 14.92 -25.75 2.71
C GLY A 230 14.87 -24.62 1.67
N ARG A 231 14.40 -24.97 0.47
CA ARG A 231 14.28 -24.04 -0.68
C ARG A 231 13.16 -23.02 -0.50
N SER A 232 12.11 -23.40 0.21
CA SER A 232 10.91 -22.60 0.47
C SER A 232 10.45 -22.89 1.88
N CYS A 233 10.09 -21.84 2.60
CA CYS A 233 9.59 -21.97 3.96
C CYS A 233 8.34 -21.11 4.14
N LYS A 234 7.30 -21.72 4.70
CA LYS A 234 6.05 -21.04 5.06
C LYS A 234 6.07 -20.62 6.53
N ARG A 235 5.15 -19.73 6.89
CA ARG A 235 5.00 -19.23 8.26
C ARG A 235 4.79 -20.34 9.31
N ASN A 236 3.98 -21.34 8.99
CA ASN A 236 3.66 -22.41 9.96
C ASN A 236 4.86 -23.34 10.19
N GLU A 237 5.61 -23.62 9.13
CA GLU A 237 6.83 -24.43 9.16
C GLU A 237 7.91 -23.79 10.06
N LEU A 238 8.00 -22.45 10.12
CA LEU A 238 8.92 -21.78 11.06
C LEU A 238 8.70 -22.17 12.52
N ILE A 239 7.45 -22.40 12.95
CA ILE A 239 7.16 -22.83 14.33
C ILE A 239 7.65 -24.26 14.54
N GLU A 240 7.37 -25.14 13.58
CA GLU A 240 7.78 -26.55 13.61
C GLU A 240 9.31 -26.65 13.67
N HIS A 241 10.01 -25.88 12.84
CA HIS A 241 11.45 -25.75 12.91
C HIS A 241 11.90 -25.23 14.26
N LEU A 242 11.33 -24.13 14.79
CA LEU A 242 11.71 -23.58 16.11
C LEU A 242 11.62 -24.59 17.25
N GLN A 243 10.68 -25.54 17.18
CA GLN A 243 10.46 -26.57 18.20
C GLN A 243 11.39 -27.79 18.05
N THR A 244 12.19 -27.86 16.99
CA THR A 244 13.14 -28.96 16.75
C THR A 244 14.25 -28.96 17.81
N LYS A 245 14.55 -30.15 18.38
CA LYS A 245 15.44 -30.31 19.55
C LYS A 245 16.92 -29.99 19.24
N ASN A 246 17.38 -30.12 17.99
CA ASN A 246 18.81 -30.08 17.64
C ASN A 246 19.26 -28.83 16.86
N LEU A 247 18.52 -27.72 16.93
CA LEU A 247 18.93 -26.48 16.27
C LEU A 247 19.89 -25.66 17.12
N SER A 248 20.89 -25.04 16.48
CA SER A 248 21.75 -24.09 17.16
C SER A 248 20.95 -22.90 17.71
N LYS A 249 21.45 -22.33 18.82
CA LYS A 249 20.81 -21.17 19.46
C LYS A 249 20.66 -20.00 18.50
N ASP A 250 21.59 -19.81 17.58
CA ASP A 250 21.56 -18.67 16.67
C ASP A 250 20.61 -18.87 15.49
N VAL A 251 20.43 -20.11 15.00
CA VAL A 251 19.36 -20.42 14.04
C VAL A 251 17.99 -20.20 14.69
N LYS A 252 17.77 -20.70 15.93
CA LYS A 252 16.52 -20.46 16.66
C LYS A 252 16.20 -18.97 16.81
N LYS A 253 17.20 -18.14 17.12
CA LYS A 253 17.05 -16.68 17.16
C LYS A 253 16.62 -16.10 15.81
N SER A 254 17.22 -16.56 14.72
CA SER A 254 16.92 -16.09 13.36
C SER A 254 15.49 -16.46 12.94
N LEU A 255 15.10 -17.72 13.14
CA LEU A 255 13.74 -18.21 12.86
C LEU A 255 12.68 -17.49 13.70
N CYS A 256 13.00 -17.17 14.96
CA CYS A 256 12.13 -16.43 15.86
C CYS A 256 11.84 -15.00 15.35
N LEU A 257 12.87 -14.28 14.90
CA LEU A 257 12.70 -12.95 14.31
C LEU A 257 11.89 -13.00 13.01
N LEU A 258 12.17 -13.98 12.14
CA LEU A 258 11.42 -14.21 10.90
C LEU A 258 9.94 -14.51 11.17
N TYR A 259 9.67 -15.37 12.14
CA TYR A 259 8.31 -15.73 12.50
C TYR A 259 7.53 -14.51 12.97
N PHE A 260 8.13 -13.70 13.86
CA PHE A 260 7.47 -12.48 14.34
C PHE A 260 7.18 -11.52 13.18
N LEU A 261 8.19 -11.23 12.36
CA LEU A 261 8.06 -10.35 11.20
C LEU A 261 6.94 -10.81 10.26
N HIS A 262 6.95 -12.08 9.85
CA HIS A 262 5.99 -12.60 8.88
C HIS A 262 4.61 -12.91 9.47
N SER A 263 4.47 -13.02 10.80
CA SER A 263 3.17 -13.29 11.43
C SER A 263 2.44 -12.03 11.85
N PHE A 264 3.18 -11.01 12.30
CA PHE A 264 2.58 -9.83 12.92
C PHE A 264 2.80 -8.56 12.11
N LEU A 265 3.99 -8.31 11.56
CA LEU A 265 4.29 -7.03 10.90
C LEU A 265 4.01 -7.03 9.39
N CYS A 266 4.40 -8.11 8.72
CA CYS A 266 4.27 -8.28 7.28
C CYS A 266 3.55 -9.61 6.97
N PRO A 267 2.34 -9.84 7.50
CA PRO A 267 1.58 -11.03 7.20
C PRO A 267 1.33 -11.13 5.70
N LYS A 268 1.42 -12.35 5.20
CA LYS A 268 0.98 -12.76 3.86
C LYS A 268 -0.03 -13.89 4.00
N ASP A 269 -0.54 -14.39 2.88
CA ASP A 269 -1.41 -15.56 2.90
C ASP A 269 -0.68 -16.78 3.47
N VAL A 270 -1.46 -17.70 4.04
CA VAL A 270 -0.92 -18.86 4.78
C VAL A 270 -0.01 -19.75 3.93
N ASN A 271 -0.24 -19.77 2.62
CA ASN A 271 0.50 -20.56 1.65
C ASN A 271 1.65 -19.78 0.98
N THR A 272 1.86 -18.51 1.35
CA THR A 272 2.93 -17.71 0.77
C THR A 272 4.26 -18.05 1.41
N ASN A 273 5.25 -18.33 0.55
CA ASN A 273 6.63 -18.55 0.97
C ASN A 273 7.26 -17.24 1.46
N ILE A 274 8.05 -17.36 2.52
CA ILE A 274 8.85 -16.26 3.05
C ILE A 274 9.92 -15.91 1.99
N PRO A 275 10.11 -14.62 1.66
CA PRO A 275 11.13 -14.22 0.71
C PRO A 275 12.51 -14.73 1.14
N LYS A 276 13.23 -15.40 0.24
CA LYS A 276 14.58 -15.92 0.50
C LYS A 276 15.53 -14.84 1.02
N LYS A 277 15.39 -13.60 0.50
CA LYS A 277 16.11 -12.42 0.99
C LYS A 277 15.97 -12.23 2.50
N TRP A 278 14.74 -12.33 3.03
CA TRP A 278 14.47 -12.16 4.46
C TRP A 278 15.09 -13.29 5.28
N ILE A 279 14.97 -14.53 4.80
CA ILE A 279 15.58 -15.71 5.42
C ILE A 279 17.09 -15.52 5.55
N LEU A 280 17.77 -15.15 4.46
CA LEU A 280 19.22 -14.96 4.45
C LEU A 280 19.67 -13.74 5.29
N LEU A 281 18.87 -12.68 5.31
CA LEU A 281 19.12 -11.51 6.12
C LEU A 281 19.04 -11.82 7.62
N SER A 282 18.14 -12.72 8.04
CA SER A 282 17.98 -13.10 9.45
C SER A 282 19.23 -13.71 10.08
N ALA A 283 20.13 -14.27 9.26
CA ALA A 283 21.42 -14.79 9.73
C ALA A 283 22.33 -13.69 10.30
N ASP A 284 22.21 -12.46 9.81
CA ASP A 284 22.96 -11.31 10.29
C ASP A 284 22.08 -10.41 11.16
N ARG A 285 22.30 -10.45 12.46
CA ARG A 285 21.50 -9.69 13.42
C ARG A 285 21.62 -8.18 13.22
N LYS A 286 22.81 -7.66 12.90
CA LYS A 286 23.02 -6.22 12.76
C LYS A 286 22.31 -5.73 11.51
N ALA A 287 22.51 -6.43 10.40
CA ALA A 287 21.83 -6.16 9.15
C ALA A 287 20.32 -6.24 9.28
N PHE A 288 19.82 -7.33 9.89
CA PHE A 288 18.40 -7.53 10.11
C PHE A 288 17.80 -6.42 10.99
N SER A 289 18.53 -5.93 11.99
CA SER A 289 18.06 -4.84 12.84
C SER A 289 18.06 -3.48 12.13
N ALA A 290 19.04 -3.24 11.24
CA ALA A 290 19.15 -2.01 10.46
C ALA A 290 18.20 -1.98 9.25
N TYR A 291 17.73 -3.13 8.77
CA TYR A 291 16.86 -3.23 7.61
C TYR A 291 15.53 -2.47 7.82
N PRO A 292 14.98 -1.79 6.80
CA PRO A 292 13.82 -0.92 6.96
C PRO A 292 12.49 -1.70 7.00
N TRP A 293 12.34 -2.58 8.01
CA TRP A 293 11.12 -3.37 8.21
C TRP A 293 9.88 -2.51 8.37
N GLY A 294 10.03 -1.31 8.95
CA GLY A 294 8.95 -0.35 9.11
C GLY A 294 8.42 0.12 7.76
N ARG A 295 9.30 0.47 6.81
CA ARG A 295 8.91 0.84 5.43
C ARG A 295 8.16 -0.28 4.74
N ILE A 296 8.70 -1.50 4.77
CA ILE A 296 8.07 -2.66 4.12
C ILE A 296 6.68 -2.91 4.69
N SER A 297 6.55 -2.88 6.02
CA SER A 297 5.26 -3.05 6.68
C SER A 297 4.30 -1.92 6.35
N TYR A 298 4.78 -0.67 6.31
CA TYR A 298 4.01 0.52 5.96
C TYR A 298 3.45 0.44 4.54
N ASP A 299 4.30 0.15 3.55
CA ASP A 299 3.90 0.09 2.14
C ASP A 299 2.79 -0.96 1.94
N ILE A 300 2.92 -2.12 2.59
CA ILE A 300 1.86 -3.14 2.60
C ILE A 300 0.60 -2.62 3.28
N THR A 301 0.74 -1.91 4.42
CA THR A 301 -0.39 -1.40 5.22
C THR A 301 -1.20 -0.35 4.43
N ILE A 302 -0.54 0.69 3.91
CA ILE A 302 -1.19 1.76 3.13
C ILE A 302 -1.88 1.19 1.90
N LYS A 303 -1.18 0.32 1.14
CA LYS A 303 -1.76 -0.33 -0.05
C LYS A 303 -3.10 -1.01 0.27
N HIS A 304 -3.17 -1.75 1.38
CA HIS A 304 -4.38 -2.49 1.74
C HIS A 304 -5.46 -1.61 2.39
N LEU A 305 -5.09 -0.59 3.16
CA LEU A 305 -6.05 0.40 3.67
C LEU A 305 -6.69 1.18 2.51
N LEU A 306 -5.90 1.65 1.54
CA LEU A 306 -6.42 2.34 0.36
C LEU A 306 -7.25 1.41 -0.53
N LYS A 307 -6.86 0.14 -0.67
CA LYS A 307 -7.66 -0.85 -1.39
C LYS A 307 -9.01 -1.08 -0.70
N ALA A 308 -9.02 -1.18 0.63
CA ALA A 308 -10.24 -1.35 1.42
C ALA A 308 -11.25 -0.21 1.25
N VAL A 309 -10.77 1.00 0.96
CA VAL A 309 -11.64 2.15 0.64
C VAL A 309 -12.29 1.98 -0.74
N LYS A 310 -11.58 1.38 -1.70
CA LYS A 310 -12.02 1.22 -3.10
C LYS A 310 -12.90 -0.01 -3.32
N THR A 311 -12.81 -1.03 -2.47
CA THR A 311 -13.63 -2.24 -2.60
C THR A 311 -15.04 -1.99 -2.04
N ILE A 312 -15.94 -1.58 -2.93
CA ILE A 312 -17.28 -1.04 -2.62
C ILE A 312 -18.40 -2.10 -2.57
N ASP A 313 -18.16 -3.34 -3.03
CA ASP A 313 -19.28 -4.26 -3.33
C ASP A 313 -19.58 -5.30 -2.24
N GLY A 314 -19.59 -4.92 -0.96
CA GLY A 314 -19.94 -5.85 0.13
C GLY A 314 -18.96 -7.02 0.35
N LYS A 315 -17.83 -7.04 -0.37
CA LYS A 315 -16.81 -8.10 -0.26
C LYS A 315 -15.91 -7.88 0.95
N THR A 316 -15.55 -8.98 1.62
CA THR A 316 -14.56 -8.97 2.69
C THR A 316 -13.17 -8.64 2.15
N THR A 317 -12.56 -7.57 2.63
CA THR A 317 -11.20 -7.16 2.23
C THR A 317 -10.19 -7.52 3.33
N ASN A 318 -9.10 -8.17 2.93
CA ASN A 318 -8.00 -8.50 3.82
C ASN A 318 -7.06 -7.30 3.99
N LEU A 319 -6.83 -6.89 5.24
CA LEU A 319 -5.82 -5.91 5.62
C LEU A 319 -4.52 -6.63 6.00
N TYR A 320 -3.52 -6.54 5.14
CA TYR A 320 -2.16 -7.02 5.40
C TYR A 320 -1.28 -5.88 5.94
N GLY A 321 -0.03 -6.19 6.28
CA GLY A 321 0.87 -5.27 6.96
C GLY A 321 0.53 -5.16 8.44
N PHE A 322 0.69 -3.98 9.02
CA PHE A 322 0.43 -3.71 10.43
C PHE A 322 -0.61 -2.58 10.62
N PRO A 323 -1.89 -2.82 10.28
CA PRO A 323 -2.95 -1.81 10.40
C PRO A 323 -3.25 -1.41 11.85
N TRP A 324 -2.68 -2.11 12.84
CA TRP A 324 -2.71 -1.70 14.24
C TRP A 324 -2.07 -0.33 14.44
N ALA A 325 -1.01 0.00 13.69
CA ALA A 325 -0.41 1.33 13.76
C ALA A 325 -1.39 2.43 13.33
N PHE A 326 -2.20 2.17 12.29
CA PHE A 326 -3.26 3.09 11.88
C PHE A 326 -4.28 3.28 13.00
N MET A 327 -4.80 2.20 13.59
CA MET A 327 -5.76 2.30 14.69
C MET A 327 -5.21 3.09 15.89
N VAL A 328 -3.94 2.85 16.27
CA VAL A 328 -3.30 3.54 17.40
C VAL A 328 -3.12 5.04 17.12
N ASN A 329 -2.78 5.42 15.88
CA ASN A 329 -2.62 6.83 15.49
C ASN A 329 -3.85 7.69 15.85
N PHE A 330 -5.05 7.14 15.69
CA PHE A 330 -6.31 7.85 15.93
C PHE A 330 -6.90 7.60 17.33
N ILE A 331 -6.24 6.81 18.17
CA ILE A 331 -6.56 6.71 19.61
C ILE A 331 -5.72 7.71 20.41
N LEU A 332 -4.53 8.07 19.91
CA LEU A 332 -3.59 8.97 20.59
C LEU A 332 -3.78 10.46 20.24
N VAL A 333 -4.61 10.77 19.24
CA VAL A 333 -5.04 12.13 18.87
C VAL A 333 -6.46 12.34 19.36
#